data_AF-A0AAD7TNJ4-F1
#
_entry.id   AF-A0AAD7TNJ4-F1
#
_cell.length_a   1.000
_cell.length_b   1.000
_cell.length_c   1.000
_cell.angle_alpha   90.00
_cell.angle_beta   90.00
_cell.angle_gamma   90.00
#
_symmetry.space_group_name_H-M   'P 1'
#
loop_
_entity.id
_entity.type
_entity.pdbx_description
1 polymer ?
#
loop_
_entity_poly.entity_id
_entity_poly.type
_entity_poly.pdbx_seq_one_letter_code
_entity_poly.pdbx_strand_id
1 'polypeptide(L)'
;MHDVRPPDSPSQRWQSDNMIDVRDLRHVLMTCLRWRDVVLGTSSLWSTVIQLNKKHDAFYQNYFDRCPSGPLYVYAERGVNDVLVDFVRGHGDRIKELYLACSSYCTGKCRAFLCESRFDGLERAFLLLHGDRSNISSLPHTLPILADSTHLRSLLLRATAYLPNVSFPELTVLRFRNLAEGPTLEDFFAFASGLPQLRTLELSSTVSLYASETQSISESSRDSPISLPQLNNFIVENFFFTPRIEERETRITGMLHQLLSRLSFPSTCTLRLGTVAIQNLIGILNQVLGPGRTVSHIHLQGEVQYSIEHHSSGGGISINALHADEDPVDRTNATVVIPGVRGVTGKGAAGTVRAAFRHMFTNISSFTGVRHLWIDASLGFLLRPRTSILPALKNLEFLVIYPELDSAAARGGESVRELLSILEPVNDGSASEPPCPSLSTLAINCGPEEKQFLRDLDQEVTHVLKVAEARAAAGHPISRIYAIFQRKSLDCFREYDGARELVRVVDEPGVAYGILKSEWSRGTNWQGVSQVLSVAPSTVAQPQRSPPSRGEAPGSMNALSDMLSRIYGVVLLSHV
;
A
#
# COMPACT_ATOMS: atom_id res chain seq x y z
N MET A 1 -4.58 26.45 -23.52
CA MET A 1 -5.66 25.55 -23.07
C MET A 1 -5.30 24.16 -23.56
N HIS A 2 -4.56 23.41 -22.75
CA HIS A 2 -4.34 21.99 -23.03
C HIS A 2 -5.51 21.22 -22.43
N ASP A 3 -6.21 20.49 -23.27
CA ASP A 3 -7.23 19.52 -22.90
C ASP A 3 -6.54 18.43 -22.08
N VAL A 4 -6.60 18.58 -20.76
CA VAL A 4 -6.13 17.57 -19.81
C VAL A 4 -7.03 16.37 -20.04
N ARG A 5 -6.56 15.39 -20.82
CA ARG A 5 -7.21 14.07 -20.88
C ARG A 5 -7.48 13.64 -19.44
N PRO A 6 -8.71 13.26 -19.07
CA PRO A 6 -9.01 12.85 -17.70
C PRO A 6 -8.05 11.71 -17.37
N PRO A 7 -7.13 11.92 -16.41
CA PRO A 7 -6.25 10.86 -15.98
C PRO A 7 -7.12 9.98 -15.11
N ASP A 8 -7.67 8.91 -15.67
CA ASP A 8 -8.16 7.77 -14.90
C ASP A 8 -8.39 6.63 -15.90
N SER A 9 -7.47 5.66 -15.90
CA SER A 9 -7.79 4.32 -16.40
C SER A 9 -9.06 3.82 -15.68
N PRO A 10 -10.00 3.13 -16.34
CA PRO A 10 -11.21 2.62 -15.71
C PRO A 10 -10.96 1.71 -14.49
N SER A 11 -9.73 1.26 -14.27
CA SER A 11 -9.26 0.52 -13.09
C SER A 11 -9.13 1.35 -11.80
N GLN A 12 -9.15 2.68 -11.84
CA GLN A 12 -9.26 3.52 -10.62
C GLN A 12 -10.69 3.95 -10.30
N ARG A 13 -11.69 3.47 -11.06
CA ARG A 13 -13.10 3.71 -10.73
C ARG A 13 -13.38 3.19 -9.34
N TRP A 14 -14.10 4.02 -8.58
CA TRP A 14 -14.72 3.62 -7.32
C TRP A 14 -15.45 2.29 -7.51
N GLN A 15 -15.07 1.31 -6.71
CA GLN A 15 -15.70 -0.01 -6.66
C GLN A 15 -16.48 -0.06 -5.35
N SER A 16 -17.80 0.06 -5.43
CA SER A 16 -18.66 -0.43 -4.37
C SER A 16 -19.30 -1.71 -4.85
N ASP A 17 -19.35 -2.66 -3.93
CA ASP A 17 -20.06 -3.92 -4.14
C ASP A 17 -21.58 -3.71 -4.20
N ASN A 18 -22.07 -2.58 -3.66
CA ASN A 18 -23.49 -2.27 -3.56
C ASN A 18 -24.05 -1.47 -4.75
N MET A 19 -23.22 -0.68 -5.43
CA MET A 19 -23.68 0.08 -6.59
C MET A 19 -23.59 -0.74 -7.87
N ILE A 20 -24.75 -1.03 -8.42
CA ILE A 20 -24.90 -1.68 -9.72
C ILE A 20 -25.11 -0.58 -10.75
N ASP A 21 -24.33 -0.61 -11.83
CA ASP A 21 -24.61 0.26 -12.96
C ASP A 21 -25.91 -0.19 -13.64
N VAL A 22 -27.00 0.50 -13.31
CA VAL A 22 -28.35 0.21 -13.83
C VAL A 22 -28.42 0.25 -15.36
N ARG A 23 -27.44 0.85 -16.04
CA ARG A 23 -27.34 0.81 -17.51
C ARG A 23 -26.99 -0.58 -18.03
N ASP A 24 -26.24 -1.36 -17.27
CA ASP A 24 -25.85 -2.73 -17.62
C ASP A 24 -27.07 -3.67 -17.59
N LEU A 25 -28.06 -3.36 -16.74
CA LEU A 25 -29.35 -4.08 -16.71
C LEU A 25 -30.12 -3.98 -18.03
N ARG A 26 -29.84 -2.97 -18.88
CA ARG A 26 -30.47 -2.86 -20.20
C ARG A 26 -30.23 -4.11 -21.04
N HIS A 27 -29.03 -4.67 -21.01
CA HIS A 27 -28.73 -5.88 -21.76
C HIS A 27 -29.52 -7.06 -21.22
N VAL A 28 -29.63 -7.19 -19.90
CA VAL A 28 -30.40 -8.25 -19.23
C VAL A 28 -31.88 -8.15 -19.55
N LEU A 29 -32.46 -6.96 -19.48
CA LEU A 29 -33.86 -6.68 -19.80
C LEU A 29 -34.25 -7.05 -21.24
N MET A 30 -33.27 -7.12 -22.15
CA MET A 30 -33.47 -7.45 -23.57
C MET A 30 -33.20 -8.93 -23.90
N THR A 31 -32.79 -9.76 -22.94
CA THR A 31 -32.43 -11.17 -23.19
C THR A 31 -33.66 -12.05 -23.43
N CYS A 32 -34.57 -12.15 -22.46
CA CYS A 32 -35.86 -12.83 -22.58
C CYS A 32 -36.87 -12.29 -21.56
N LEU A 33 -38.15 -12.64 -21.72
CA LEU A 33 -39.23 -12.17 -20.83
C LEU A 33 -38.97 -12.53 -19.37
N ARG A 34 -38.50 -13.75 -19.09
CA ARG A 34 -38.22 -14.20 -17.72
C ARG A 34 -37.16 -13.33 -17.03
N TRP A 35 -36.04 -13.05 -17.69
CA TRP A 35 -35.00 -12.18 -17.14
C TRP A 35 -35.48 -10.76 -16.97
N ARG A 36 -36.29 -10.28 -17.92
CA ARG A 36 -36.93 -8.97 -17.79
C ARG A 36 -37.80 -8.90 -16.54
N ASP A 37 -38.68 -9.88 -16.31
CA ASP A 37 -39.57 -9.89 -15.15
C ASP A 37 -38.79 -9.99 -13.84
N VAL A 38 -37.73 -10.82 -13.79
CA VAL A 38 -36.83 -10.89 -12.62
C VAL A 38 -36.19 -9.53 -12.35
N VAL A 39 -35.59 -8.90 -13.36
CA VAL A 39 -34.92 -7.60 -13.16
C VAL A 39 -35.92 -6.54 -12.75
N LEU A 40 -37.09 -6.49 -13.38
CA LEU A 40 -38.15 -5.52 -13.06
C LEU A 40 -38.75 -5.73 -11.66
N GLY A 41 -38.91 -6.98 -11.23
CA GLY A 41 -39.50 -7.35 -9.94
C GLY A 41 -38.52 -7.28 -8.77
N THR A 42 -37.21 -7.15 -9.02
CA THR A 42 -36.18 -7.13 -7.97
C THR A 42 -35.78 -5.69 -7.63
N SER A 43 -36.40 -5.09 -6.61
CA SER A 43 -36.19 -3.69 -6.22
C SER A 43 -34.73 -3.31 -5.92
N SER A 44 -33.94 -4.24 -5.35
CA SER A 44 -32.53 -3.99 -5.03
C SER A 44 -31.68 -3.67 -6.27
N LEU A 45 -32.03 -4.19 -7.45
CA LEU A 45 -31.35 -3.85 -8.70
C LEU A 45 -31.60 -2.39 -9.15
N TRP A 46 -32.65 -1.74 -8.63
CA TRP A 46 -33.04 -0.35 -8.94
C TRP A 46 -32.68 0.63 -7.82
N SER A 47 -31.93 0.19 -6.81
CA SER A 47 -31.50 1.00 -5.66
C SER A 47 -30.43 2.04 -6.00
N THR A 48 -29.75 1.90 -7.15
CA THR A 48 -28.67 2.79 -7.56
C THR A 48 -29.19 3.91 -8.47
N VAL A 49 -28.96 5.15 -8.05
CA VAL A 49 -29.37 6.37 -8.74
C VAL A 49 -28.15 7.02 -9.36
N ILE A 50 -28.10 7.07 -10.69
CA ILE A 50 -26.93 7.56 -11.43
C ILE A 50 -27.24 8.88 -12.13
N GLN A 51 -26.54 9.93 -11.73
CA GLN A 51 -26.55 11.26 -12.36
C GLN A 51 -25.31 11.48 -13.22
N LEU A 52 -25.46 11.28 -14.54
CA LEU A 52 -24.38 11.49 -15.51
C LEU A 52 -24.56 12.74 -16.37
N ASN A 53 -25.79 13.22 -16.56
CA ASN A 53 -26.08 14.30 -17.50
C ASN A 53 -26.84 15.44 -16.80
N LYS A 54 -26.51 16.68 -17.18
CA LYS A 54 -27.10 17.90 -16.61
C LYS A 54 -28.55 18.18 -17.06
N LYS A 55 -29.10 17.41 -18.02
CA LYS A 55 -30.30 17.78 -18.79
C LYS A 55 -31.43 16.72 -18.81
N HIS A 56 -31.43 15.71 -17.95
CA HIS A 56 -32.44 14.64 -18.01
C HIS A 56 -33.12 14.39 -16.67
N ASP A 57 -34.30 14.98 -16.52
CA ASP A 57 -35.10 14.99 -15.28
C ASP A 57 -36.08 13.81 -15.20
N ALA A 58 -36.44 13.19 -16.34
CA ALA A 58 -37.50 12.17 -16.39
C ALA A 58 -37.05 10.74 -16.02
N PHE A 59 -35.75 10.49 -15.86
CA PHE A 59 -35.25 9.12 -15.70
C PHE A 59 -35.37 8.62 -14.25
N TYR A 60 -35.34 9.51 -13.26
CA TYR A 60 -35.35 9.15 -11.84
C TYR A 60 -36.68 8.55 -11.37
N GLN A 61 -37.82 9.04 -11.86
CA GLN A 61 -39.15 8.55 -11.45
C GLN A 61 -39.30 7.04 -11.70
N ASN A 62 -38.77 6.53 -12.81
CA ASN A 62 -38.82 5.11 -13.13
C ASN A 62 -38.01 4.22 -12.16
N TYR A 63 -36.98 4.75 -11.49
CA TYR A 63 -36.24 4.00 -10.46
C TYR A 63 -37.04 3.90 -9.17
N PHE A 64 -37.73 4.99 -8.80
CA PHE A 64 -38.50 5.05 -7.57
C PHE A 64 -39.70 4.13 -7.58
N ASP A 65 -40.42 4.08 -8.68
CA ASP A 65 -41.55 3.17 -8.84
C ASP A 65 -41.12 1.70 -8.67
N ARG A 66 -39.83 1.41 -8.87
CA ARG A 66 -39.25 0.06 -8.78
C ARG A 66 -38.53 -0.21 -7.46
N CYS A 67 -38.15 0.83 -6.73
CA CYS A 67 -37.57 0.75 -5.39
C CYS A 67 -38.31 1.71 -4.43
N PRO A 68 -39.61 1.45 -4.14
CA PRO A 68 -40.42 2.33 -3.29
C PRO A 68 -39.94 2.34 -1.85
N SER A 69 -39.32 1.24 -1.40
CA SER A 69 -38.77 1.05 -0.06
C SER A 69 -37.38 0.41 -0.14
N GLY A 70 -36.50 0.72 0.82
CA GLY A 70 -35.17 0.13 0.91
C GLY A 70 -34.04 1.14 0.69
N PRO A 71 -32.77 0.71 0.84
CA PRO A 71 -31.62 1.58 0.75
C PRO A 71 -31.43 2.12 -0.67
N LEU A 72 -30.88 3.33 -0.76
CA LEU A 72 -30.51 3.99 -2.01
C LEU A 72 -29.01 4.25 -2.06
N TYR A 73 -28.45 4.15 -3.26
CA TYR A 73 -27.05 4.40 -3.53
C TYR A 73 -26.95 5.46 -4.62
N VAL A 74 -26.31 6.59 -4.35
CA VAL A 74 -26.30 7.74 -5.25
C VAL A 74 -24.93 7.93 -5.87
N TYR A 75 -24.87 7.95 -7.20
CA TYR A 75 -23.67 8.26 -7.98
C TYR A 75 -23.87 9.53 -8.80
N ALA A 76 -23.15 10.61 -8.48
CA ALA A 76 -23.24 11.88 -9.17
C ALA A 76 -21.86 12.39 -9.61
N GLU A 77 -21.53 12.26 -10.90
CA GLU A 77 -20.17 12.57 -11.41
C GLU A 77 -20.00 14.00 -11.95
N ARG A 78 -21.11 14.66 -12.30
CA ARG A 78 -21.10 15.98 -12.96
C ARG A 78 -21.55 17.12 -12.06
N GLY A 79 -21.30 16.97 -10.76
CA GLY A 79 -21.70 17.88 -9.70
C GLY A 79 -23.18 17.83 -9.37
N VAL A 80 -23.59 18.80 -8.55
CA VAL A 80 -24.95 18.92 -8.03
C VAL A 80 -25.81 19.80 -8.94
N ASN A 81 -27.01 19.33 -9.25
CA ASN A 81 -28.09 20.09 -9.88
C ASN A 81 -29.31 20.10 -8.96
N ASP A 82 -30.31 20.91 -9.29
CA ASP A 82 -31.46 21.14 -8.42
C ASP A 82 -32.32 19.85 -8.27
N VAL A 83 -32.36 18.99 -9.30
CA VAL A 83 -33.02 17.68 -9.24
C VAL A 83 -32.38 16.75 -8.19
N LEU A 84 -31.05 16.70 -8.11
CA LEU A 84 -30.37 15.92 -7.08
C LEU A 84 -30.62 16.49 -5.68
N VAL A 85 -30.69 17.82 -5.55
CA VAL A 85 -31.03 18.47 -4.28
C VAL A 85 -32.43 18.06 -3.84
N ASP A 86 -33.42 18.15 -4.73
CA ASP A 86 -34.80 17.76 -4.42
C ASP A 86 -34.93 16.25 -4.14
N PHE A 87 -34.18 15.43 -4.88
CA PHE A 87 -34.07 13.99 -4.65
C PHE A 87 -33.59 13.69 -3.23
N VAL A 88 -32.47 14.30 -2.81
CA VAL A 88 -31.90 14.06 -1.47
C VAL A 88 -32.82 14.62 -0.39
N ARG A 89 -33.49 15.76 -0.64
CA ARG A 89 -34.47 16.29 0.31
C ARG A 89 -35.63 15.31 0.56
N GLY A 90 -36.07 14.59 -0.46
CA GLY A 90 -37.17 13.62 -0.35
C GLY A 90 -36.78 12.23 0.17
N HIS A 91 -35.51 11.84 0.04
CA HIS A 91 -35.08 10.45 0.28
C HIS A 91 -33.74 10.32 1.01
N GLY A 92 -33.23 11.39 1.61
CA GLY A 92 -31.90 11.44 2.25
C GLY A 92 -31.70 10.41 3.36
N ASP A 93 -32.77 10.06 4.07
CA ASP A 93 -32.84 9.02 5.10
C ASP A 93 -32.55 7.61 4.55
N ARG A 94 -32.88 7.36 3.28
CA ARG A 94 -32.68 6.07 2.61
C ARG A 94 -31.29 5.94 1.98
N ILE A 95 -30.56 7.05 1.79
CA ILE A 95 -29.26 7.03 1.10
C ILE A 95 -28.22 6.40 2.02
N LYS A 96 -27.70 5.23 1.62
CA LYS A 96 -26.66 4.50 2.35
C LYS A 96 -25.26 4.77 1.83
N GLU A 97 -25.12 5.01 0.53
CA GLU A 97 -23.83 5.38 -0.08
C GLU A 97 -23.97 6.57 -1.03
N LEU A 98 -23.01 7.49 -0.97
CA LEU A 98 -22.93 8.67 -1.81
C LEU A 98 -21.57 8.74 -2.49
N TYR A 99 -21.57 8.69 -3.82
CA TYR A 99 -20.45 9.11 -4.65
C TYR A 99 -20.79 10.46 -5.28
N LEU A 100 -19.95 11.47 -5.02
CA LEU A 100 -20.11 12.81 -5.57
C LEU A 100 -18.79 13.29 -6.15
N ALA A 101 -18.73 13.48 -7.46
CA ALA A 101 -17.66 14.22 -8.12
C ALA A 101 -18.16 15.58 -8.60
N CYS A 102 -17.49 16.63 -8.14
CA CYS A 102 -17.77 18.01 -8.47
C CYS A 102 -16.57 18.61 -9.19
N SER A 103 -16.83 19.19 -10.36
CA SER A 103 -15.83 19.99 -11.05
C SER A 103 -15.66 21.35 -10.36
N SER A 104 -14.51 22.00 -10.58
CA SER A 104 -14.17 23.30 -10.00
C SER A 104 -15.25 24.37 -10.20
N TYR A 105 -15.98 24.32 -11.31
CA TYR A 105 -17.04 25.27 -11.66
C TYR A 105 -18.32 25.15 -10.82
N CYS A 106 -18.50 24.07 -10.05
CA CYS A 106 -19.71 23.83 -9.27
C CYS A 106 -19.44 23.64 -7.77
N THR A 107 -18.25 24.03 -7.30
CA THR A 107 -17.83 23.96 -5.89
C THR A 107 -18.81 24.61 -4.94
N GLY A 108 -19.33 25.80 -5.26
CA GLY A 108 -20.30 26.51 -4.41
C GLY A 108 -21.62 25.76 -4.22
N LYS A 109 -22.22 25.25 -5.31
CA LYS A 109 -23.46 24.44 -5.24
C LYS A 109 -23.23 23.12 -4.53
N CYS A 110 -22.12 22.43 -4.82
CA CYS A 110 -21.78 21.18 -4.14
C CYS A 110 -21.56 21.37 -2.65
N ARG A 111 -20.91 22.47 -2.26
CA ARG A 111 -20.73 22.85 -0.85
C ARG A 111 -22.08 23.06 -0.17
N ALA A 112 -22.95 23.90 -0.73
CA ALA A 112 -24.27 24.15 -0.17
C ALA A 112 -25.05 22.83 0.00
N PHE A 113 -25.05 21.99 -1.03
CA PHE A 113 -25.67 20.67 -0.98
C PHE A 113 -25.14 19.79 0.15
N LEU A 114 -23.82 19.68 0.32
CA LEU A 114 -23.23 18.84 1.37
C LEU A 114 -23.46 19.38 2.79
N CYS A 115 -23.62 20.70 2.95
CA CYS A 115 -23.87 21.34 4.24
C CYS A 115 -25.35 21.40 4.61
N GLU A 116 -26.25 21.50 3.62
CA GLU A 116 -27.69 21.75 3.84
C GLU A 116 -28.53 20.47 3.71
N SER A 117 -28.02 19.43 3.05
CA SER A 117 -28.76 18.18 2.85
C SER A 117 -28.65 17.26 4.05
N ARG A 118 -29.75 16.55 4.34
CA ARG A 118 -29.82 15.53 5.38
C ARG A 118 -29.47 14.17 4.81
N PHE A 119 -28.66 13.43 5.55
CA PHE A 119 -28.10 12.14 5.14
C PHE A 119 -28.10 11.19 6.34
N ASP A 120 -29.24 11.09 7.01
CA ASP A 120 -29.40 10.39 8.29
C ASP A 120 -29.00 8.90 8.17
N GLY A 121 -29.25 8.29 7.01
CA GLY A 121 -28.92 6.89 6.76
C GLY A 121 -27.51 6.63 6.22
N LEU A 122 -26.71 7.66 5.95
CA LEU A 122 -25.49 7.54 5.15
C LEU A 122 -24.38 6.80 5.90
N GLU A 123 -23.90 5.71 5.30
CA GLU A 123 -22.86 4.84 5.85
C GLU A 123 -21.53 4.99 5.12
N ARG A 124 -21.54 5.35 3.82
CA ARG A 124 -20.33 5.53 3.03
C ARG A 124 -20.40 6.77 2.12
N ALA A 125 -19.33 7.55 2.09
CA ALA A 125 -19.23 8.72 1.24
C ALA A 125 -17.89 8.74 0.49
N PHE A 126 -17.95 8.95 -0.82
CA PHE A 126 -16.81 9.26 -1.68
C PHE A 126 -17.02 10.64 -2.30
N LEU A 127 -16.22 11.61 -1.91
CA LEU A 127 -16.35 12.98 -2.38
C LEU A 127 -15.08 13.38 -3.15
N LEU A 128 -15.22 13.58 -4.45
CA LEU A 128 -14.21 14.17 -5.32
C LEU A 128 -14.56 15.64 -5.55
N LEU A 129 -13.94 16.53 -4.77
CA LEU A 129 -14.36 17.93 -4.68
C LEU A 129 -13.24 18.83 -5.20
N HIS A 130 -13.11 18.97 -6.52
CA HIS A 130 -12.04 19.80 -7.08
C HIS A 130 -12.15 21.26 -6.61
N GLY A 131 -11.23 21.69 -5.75
CA GLY A 131 -11.13 23.08 -5.31
C GLY A 131 -10.93 24.03 -6.50
N ASP A 132 -11.68 25.13 -6.53
CA ASP A 132 -11.40 26.23 -7.45
C ASP A 132 -10.16 26.97 -6.99
N ARG A 133 -9.01 26.67 -7.61
CA ARG A 133 -7.70 27.27 -7.29
C ARG A 133 -7.71 28.79 -7.23
N SER A 134 -8.61 29.46 -7.96
CA SER A 134 -8.69 30.91 -7.95
C SER A 134 -9.28 31.49 -6.66
N ASN A 135 -10.04 30.70 -5.90
CA ASN A 135 -10.79 31.15 -4.71
C ASN A 135 -10.45 30.41 -3.41
N ILE A 136 -9.49 29.47 -3.43
CA ILE A 136 -9.14 28.62 -2.27
C ILE A 136 -8.82 29.46 -1.02
N SER A 137 -8.06 30.55 -1.16
CA SER A 137 -7.61 31.35 -0.02
C SER A 137 -8.73 32.07 0.74
N SER A 138 -9.92 32.20 0.15
CA SER A 138 -11.07 32.85 0.77
C SER A 138 -12.02 31.88 1.49
N LEU A 139 -11.87 30.58 1.25
CA LEU A 139 -12.76 29.57 1.79
C LEU A 139 -12.29 29.15 3.19
N PRO A 140 -13.22 28.89 4.12
CA PRO A 140 -12.86 28.30 5.40
C PRO A 140 -12.25 26.91 5.18
N HIS A 141 -11.19 26.60 5.91
CA HIS A 141 -10.48 25.32 5.85
C HIS A 141 -11.33 24.15 6.37
N THR A 142 -12.37 24.45 7.14
CA THR A 142 -13.28 23.46 7.69
C THR A 142 -14.75 23.83 7.43
N LEU A 143 -15.60 22.82 7.23
CA LEU A 143 -17.02 22.99 6.89
C LEU A 143 -17.87 21.89 7.53
N PRO A 144 -19.15 22.16 7.86
CA PRO A 144 -20.07 21.16 8.40
C PRO A 144 -20.67 20.27 7.29
N ILE A 145 -19.80 19.67 6.46
CA ILE A 145 -20.24 18.75 5.43
C ILE A 145 -20.72 17.44 6.07
N LEU A 146 -21.85 16.92 5.60
CA LEU A 146 -22.46 15.67 6.10
C LEU A 146 -22.76 15.72 7.62
N ALA A 147 -23.13 16.88 8.15
CA ALA A 147 -23.31 17.09 9.59
C ALA A 147 -24.29 16.11 10.26
N ASP A 148 -25.32 15.69 9.54
CA ASP A 148 -26.37 14.80 10.05
C ASP A 148 -26.02 13.29 9.88
N SER A 149 -24.88 12.94 9.27
CA SER A 149 -24.51 11.54 8.97
C SER A 149 -23.82 10.83 10.14
N THR A 150 -24.55 10.60 11.24
CA THR A 150 -24.01 9.95 12.45
C THR A 150 -23.60 8.49 12.25
N HIS A 151 -24.16 7.82 11.24
CA HIS A 151 -23.87 6.42 10.88
C HIS A 151 -22.75 6.27 9.84
N LEU A 152 -22.04 7.36 9.50
CA LEU A 152 -20.99 7.32 8.49
C LEU A 152 -19.81 6.46 8.97
N ARG A 153 -19.57 5.35 8.27
CA ARG A 153 -18.51 4.37 8.57
C ARG A 153 -17.30 4.48 7.67
N SER A 154 -17.49 4.95 6.44
CA SER A 154 -16.40 5.14 5.47
C SER A 154 -16.49 6.49 4.78
N LEU A 155 -15.40 7.26 4.82
CA LEU A 155 -15.28 8.55 4.18
C LEU A 155 -14.01 8.59 3.34
N LEU A 156 -14.15 8.86 2.04
CA LEU A 156 -13.05 9.16 1.14
C LEU A 156 -13.20 10.58 0.60
N LEU A 157 -12.19 11.41 0.85
CA LEU A 157 -12.10 12.78 0.38
C LEU A 157 -10.96 12.91 -0.64
N ARG A 158 -11.30 13.15 -1.92
CA ARG A 158 -10.35 13.34 -3.02
C ARG A 158 -10.38 14.78 -3.51
N ALA A 159 -9.22 15.39 -3.73
CA ALA A 159 -9.08 16.75 -4.29
C ALA A 159 -9.75 17.88 -3.49
N THR A 160 -10.17 17.64 -2.25
CA THR A 160 -10.91 18.63 -1.43
C THR A 160 -10.00 19.72 -0.87
N ALA A 161 -10.54 20.94 -0.76
CA ALA A 161 -9.89 22.12 -0.17
C ALA A 161 -10.37 22.43 1.26
N TYR A 162 -11.19 21.56 1.85
CA TYR A 162 -11.71 21.69 3.20
C TYR A 162 -11.90 20.33 3.86
N LEU A 163 -11.86 20.34 5.20
CA LEU A 163 -12.15 19.18 6.05
C LEU A 163 -13.52 19.32 6.72
N PRO A 164 -14.18 18.20 7.07
CA PRO A 164 -15.34 18.26 7.95
C PRO A 164 -14.96 18.86 9.31
N ASN A 165 -15.77 19.78 9.85
CA ASN A 165 -15.66 20.24 11.25
C ASN A 165 -16.62 19.52 12.21
N VAL A 166 -17.22 18.43 11.74
CA VAL A 166 -18.16 17.60 12.50
C VAL A 166 -17.49 16.28 12.89
N SER A 167 -17.91 15.72 14.03
CA SER A 167 -17.44 14.42 14.48
C SER A 167 -18.25 13.28 13.84
N PHE A 168 -17.57 12.21 13.46
CA PHE A 168 -18.22 10.99 12.95
C PHE A 168 -17.94 9.82 13.90
N PRO A 169 -18.80 9.58 14.91
CA PRO A 169 -18.51 8.62 15.97
C PRO A 169 -18.43 7.16 15.48
N GLU A 170 -19.14 6.79 14.41
CA GLU A 170 -19.09 5.46 13.80
C GLU A 170 -18.03 5.31 12.69
N LEU A 171 -17.22 6.35 12.42
CA LEU A 171 -16.29 6.31 11.30
C LEU A 171 -15.15 5.33 11.58
N THR A 172 -15.05 4.30 10.74
CA THR A 172 -14.01 3.26 10.84
C THR A 172 -12.95 3.40 9.74
N VAL A 173 -13.29 4.00 8.60
CA VAL A 173 -12.37 4.15 7.47
C VAL A 173 -12.37 5.60 6.99
N LEU A 174 -11.21 6.25 7.06
CA LEU A 174 -10.98 7.59 6.54
C LEU A 174 -9.84 7.57 5.52
N ARG A 175 -10.10 8.11 4.32
CA ARG A 175 -9.12 8.20 3.25
C ARG A 175 -9.07 9.62 2.69
N PHE A 176 -7.88 10.19 2.65
CA PHE A 176 -7.58 11.44 1.97
C PHE A 176 -6.73 11.17 0.76
N ARG A 177 -7.13 11.70 -0.41
CA ARG A 177 -6.37 11.55 -1.65
C ARG A 177 -6.21 12.88 -2.37
N ASN A 178 -4.98 13.29 -2.64
CA ASN A 178 -4.68 14.54 -3.34
C ASN A 178 -5.36 15.75 -2.66
N LEU A 179 -5.22 15.94 -1.35
CA LEU A 179 -5.78 17.14 -0.68
C LEU A 179 -5.33 18.41 -1.43
N ALA A 180 -6.28 19.30 -1.72
CA ALA A 180 -5.97 20.60 -2.30
C ALA A 180 -5.41 21.52 -1.22
N GLU A 181 -4.78 22.62 -1.64
CA GLU A 181 -4.39 23.72 -0.75
C GLU A 181 -5.61 24.18 0.05
N GLY A 182 -5.42 24.45 1.34
CA GLY A 182 -6.50 24.81 2.25
C GLY A 182 -6.25 24.24 3.64
N PRO A 183 -6.63 22.97 3.91
CA PRO A 183 -6.55 22.41 5.26
C PRO A 183 -5.13 22.41 5.80
N THR A 184 -4.99 22.79 7.07
CA THR A 184 -3.75 22.67 7.83
C THR A 184 -3.67 21.31 8.54
N LEU A 185 -2.48 20.96 9.05
CA LEU A 185 -2.34 19.81 9.94
C LEU A 185 -3.16 19.97 11.23
N GLU A 186 -3.30 21.20 11.75
CA GLU A 186 -4.13 21.49 12.93
C GLU A 186 -5.61 21.21 12.65
N ASP A 187 -6.11 21.60 11.47
CA ASP A 187 -7.47 21.27 11.06
C ASP A 187 -7.68 19.75 10.96
N PHE A 188 -6.67 19.03 10.45
CA PHE A 188 -6.68 17.57 10.40
C PHE A 188 -6.69 16.95 11.80
N PHE A 189 -5.86 17.44 12.72
CA PHE A 189 -5.80 16.95 14.09
C PHE A 189 -7.09 17.21 14.86
N ALA A 190 -7.66 18.42 14.72
CA ALA A 190 -8.96 18.74 15.27
C ALA A 190 -10.04 17.78 14.74
N PHE A 191 -10.06 17.51 13.44
CA PHE A 191 -10.99 16.55 12.84
C PHE A 191 -10.75 15.12 13.34
N ALA A 192 -9.50 14.65 13.35
CA ALA A 192 -9.13 13.31 13.77
C ALA A 192 -9.46 13.01 15.24
N SER A 193 -9.41 14.03 16.11
CA SER A 193 -9.78 13.89 17.53
C SER A 193 -11.25 13.48 17.73
N GLY A 194 -12.12 13.74 16.74
CA GLY A 194 -13.53 13.36 16.76
C GLY A 194 -13.84 11.96 16.22
N LEU A 195 -12.83 11.10 16.00
CA LEU A 195 -12.97 9.81 15.31
C LEU A 195 -12.55 8.60 16.19
N PRO A 196 -13.28 8.32 17.29
CA PRO A 196 -12.85 7.33 18.28
C PRO A 196 -12.84 5.88 17.78
N GLN A 197 -13.63 5.57 16.73
CA GLN A 197 -13.76 4.22 16.15
C GLN A 197 -12.88 4.01 14.91
N LEU A 198 -11.98 4.95 14.60
CA LEU A 198 -11.20 4.92 13.37
C LEU A 198 -10.24 3.72 13.36
N ARG A 199 -10.41 2.83 12.38
CA ARG A 199 -9.59 1.62 12.18
C ARG A 199 -8.60 1.74 11.04
N THR A 200 -8.95 2.49 10.01
CA THR A 200 -8.10 2.72 8.85
C THR A 200 -8.03 4.21 8.54
N LEU A 201 -6.81 4.74 8.54
CA LEU A 201 -6.49 6.10 8.13
C LEU A 201 -5.49 6.06 6.97
N GLU A 202 -5.89 6.56 5.80
CA GLU A 202 -5.06 6.60 4.60
C GLU A 202 -4.86 8.05 4.13
N LEU A 203 -3.62 8.49 4.00
CA LEU A 203 -3.22 9.81 3.55
C LEU A 203 -2.40 9.69 2.26
N SER A 204 -3.03 9.84 1.10
CA SER A 204 -2.35 9.75 -0.20
C SER A 204 -2.19 11.13 -0.85
N SER A 205 -0.97 11.47 -1.30
CA SER A 205 -0.65 12.72 -1.99
C SER A 205 -1.12 13.99 -1.27
N THR A 206 -1.00 14.04 0.06
CA THR A 206 -1.48 15.15 0.88
C THR A 206 -0.50 16.34 0.88
N VAL A 207 -0.04 16.73 -0.33
CA VAL A 207 1.04 17.71 -0.48
C VAL A 207 0.68 19.11 0.01
N SER A 208 -0.62 19.40 0.08
CA SER A 208 -1.11 20.68 0.56
C SER A 208 -0.98 20.90 2.06
N LEU A 209 -1.00 19.83 2.88
CA LEU A 209 -0.84 19.93 4.33
C LEU A 209 0.53 20.56 4.71
N TYR A 210 1.49 20.57 3.76
CA TYR A 210 2.85 21.09 3.93
C TYR A 210 2.99 22.61 3.77
N ALA A 211 2.05 23.29 3.10
CA ALA A 211 2.31 24.65 2.60
C ALA A 211 2.22 25.72 3.71
N SER A 212 1.58 25.41 4.84
CA SER A 212 1.30 26.39 5.91
C SER A 212 2.38 26.48 7.00
N GLU A 213 3.42 25.64 6.95
CA GLU A 213 4.40 25.44 8.05
C GLU A 213 5.38 26.60 8.26
N THR A 214 5.38 27.66 7.46
CA THR A 214 6.25 28.83 7.75
C THR A 214 5.74 29.69 8.91
N GLN A 215 4.51 29.47 9.38
CA GLN A 215 4.01 30.08 10.60
C GLN A 215 4.29 29.12 11.75
N SER A 216 5.27 29.49 12.59
CA SER A 216 5.64 28.76 13.81
C SER A 216 4.40 28.28 14.55
N ILE A 217 4.18 26.96 14.58
CA ILE A 217 3.18 26.33 15.44
C ILE A 217 3.45 26.88 16.84
N SER A 218 2.51 27.67 17.37
CA SER A 218 2.65 28.27 18.69
C SER A 218 2.89 27.14 19.69
N GLU A 219 3.95 27.21 20.49
CA GLU A 219 4.30 26.15 21.45
C GLU A 219 3.15 25.81 22.42
N SER A 220 2.17 26.70 22.54
CA SER A 220 0.93 26.52 23.31
C SER A 220 -0.07 25.51 22.74
N SER A 221 0.00 25.10 21.46
CA SER A 221 -0.91 24.08 20.88
C SER A 221 -0.33 22.66 20.90
N ARG A 222 0.75 22.43 21.66
CA ARG A 222 1.29 21.08 21.93
C ARG A 222 0.39 20.31 22.90
N ASP A 223 -0.91 20.34 22.62
CA ASP A 223 -1.93 19.57 23.29
C ASP A 223 -1.57 18.09 23.26
N SER A 224 -2.08 17.38 24.25
CA SER A 224 -1.97 15.94 24.43
C SER A 224 -2.05 15.17 23.10
N PRO A 225 -1.25 14.10 22.91
CA PRO A 225 -1.35 13.25 21.73
C PRO A 225 -2.80 12.82 21.48
N ILE A 226 -3.23 12.91 20.22
CA ILE A 226 -4.55 12.45 19.79
C ILE A 226 -4.55 10.93 19.86
N SER A 227 -5.48 10.39 20.63
CA SER A 227 -5.64 8.95 20.79
C SER A 227 -6.58 8.39 19.74
N LEU A 228 -6.06 7.45 18.94
CA LEU A 228 -6.83 6.65 17.98
C LEU A 228 -6.77 5.18 18.42
N PRO A 229 -7.47 4.79 19.49
CA PRO A 229 -7.25 3.52 20.17
C PRO A 229 -7.65 2.28 19.34
N GLN A 230 -8.49 2.46 18.32
CA GLN A 230 -8.96 1.38 17.43
C GLN A 230 -8.20 1.33 16.11
N LEU A 231 -7.15 2.15 15.95
CA LEU A 231 -6.45 2.28 14.69
C LEU A 231 -5.60 1.04 14.40
N ASN A 232 -5.98 0.31 13.36
CA ASN A 232 -5.32 -0.91 12.93
C ASN A 232 -4.45 -0.67 11.70
N ASN A 233 -4.77 0.33 10.89
CA ASN A 233 -4.05 0.64 9.66
C ASN A 233 -3.86 2.14 9.54
N PHE A 234 -2.60 2.58 9.49
CA PHE A 234 -2.23 3.93 9.14
C PHE A 234 -1.32 3.90 7.93
N ILE A 235 -1.79 4.51 6.85
CA ILE A 235 -1.14 4.47 5.54
C ILE A 235 -0.90 5.92 5.12
N VAL A 236 0.32 6.25 4.75
CA VAL A 236 0.67 7.54 4.15
C VAL A 236 1.35 7.26 2.82
N GLU A 237 0.71 7.53 1.69
CA GLU A 237 1.28 7.29 0.35
C GLU A 237 1.64 8.63 -0.30
N ASN A 238 2.93 8.91 -0.47
CA ASN A 238 3.37 10.14 -1.12
C ASN A 238 3.79 9.85 -2.56
N PHE A 239 3.07 10.44 -3.52
CA PHE A 239 3.40 10.37 -4.94
C PHE A 239 4.13 11.65 -5.37
N PHE A 240 5.29 11.51 -6.01
CA PHE A 240 6.05 12.64 -6.55
C PHE A 240 5.63 12.92 -7.98
N PHE A 241 5.08 14.13 -8.21
CA PHE A 241 4.65 14.57 -9.54
C PHE A 241 5.50 15.70 -10.15
N THR A 242 6.62 16.12 -9.52
CA THR A 242 7.37 17.30 -10.02
C THR A 242 8.89 17.20 -9.80
N PRO A 243 9.71 17.89 -10.63
CA PRO A 243 11.17 17.83 -10.61
C PRO A 243 11.88 18.47 -9.40
N ARG A 244 11.19 19.15 -8.47
CA ARG A 244 11.80 19.69 -7.23
C ARG A 244 11.69 18.69 -6.08
N ILE A 245 12.48 17.63 -6.15
CA ILE A 245 12.38 16.47 -5.24
C ILE A 245 12.83 16.85 -3.81
N GLU A 246 13.97 17.54 -3.65
CA GLU A 246 14.60 17.79 -2.34
C GLU A 246 13.75 18.66 -1.38
N GLU A 247 13.21 19.79 -1.88
CA GLU A 247 12.36 20.67 -1.07
C GLU A 247 11.09 19.95 -0.60
N ARG A 248 10.54 19.04 -1.43
CA ARG A 248 9.34 18.28 -1.10
C ARG A 248 9.62 17.15 -0.12
N GLU A 249 10.72 16.44 -0.28
CA GLU A 249 11.15 15.39 0.65
C GLU A 249 11.31 15.92 2.07
N THR A 250 11.90 17.12 2.21
CA THR A 250 12.05 17.79 3.50
C THR A 250 10.70 18.10 4.14
N ARG A 251 9.75 18.63 3.36
CA ARG A 251 8.38 18.93 3.81
C ARG A 251 7.57 17.69 4.18
N ILE A 252 7.62 16.65 3.34
CA ILE A 252 6.96 15.36 3.61
C ILE A 252 7.46 14.80 4.94
N THR A 253 8.77 14.86 5.15
CA THR A 253 9.36 14.39 6.40
C THR A 253 8.88 15.25 7.58
N GLY A 254 8.86 16.57 7.44
CA GLY A 254 8.34 17.49 8.47
C GLY A 254 6.92 17.13 8.91
N MET A 255 6.02 16.92 7.94
CA MET A 255 4.66 16.46 8.24
C MET A 255 4.63 15.09 8.88
N LEU A 256 5.39 14.11 8.36
CA LEU A 256 5.42 12.77 8.95
C LEU A 256 5.86 12.83 10.41
N HIS A 257 6.87 13.64 10.73
CA HIS A 257 7.27 13.88 12.11
C HIS A 257 6.15 14.53 12.95
N GLN A 258 5.41 15.50 12.41
CA GLN A 258 4.29 16.12 13.12
C GLN A 258 3.13 15.14 13.33
N LEU A 259 2.78 14.36 12.30
CA LEU A 259 1.76 13.31 12.39
C LEU A 259 2.16 12.26 13.43
N LEU A 260 3.38 11.74 13.36
CA LEU A 260 3.85 10.69 14.25
C LEU A 260 4.07 11.16 15.69
N SER A 261 4.35 12.45 15.90
CA SER A 261 4.50 13.02 17.25
C SER A 261 3.17 13.38 17.91
N ARG A 262 2.11 13.66 17.13
CA ARG A 262 0.80 14.04 17.67
C ARG A 262 -0.24 12.94 17.64
N LEU A 263 -0.07 11.90 16.83
CA LEU A 263 -0.93 10.72 16.84
C LEU A 263 -0.33 9.66 17.76
N SER A 264 -1.14 9.08 18.63
CA SER A 264 -0.77 7.87 19.37
C SER A 264 -1.36 6.63 18.69
N PHE A 265 -0.49 5.67 18.40
CA PHE A 265 -0.81 4.45 17.67
C PHE A 265 -0.88 3.25 18.63
N PRO A 266 -1.90 2.40 18.53
CA PRO A 266 -1.90 1.08 19.16
C PRO A 266 -0.66 0.27 18.74
N SER A 267 -0.18 -0.64 19.60
CA SER A 267 0.91 -1.58 19.22
C SER A 267 0.53 -2.49 18.07
N THR A 268 -0.76 -2.77 17.91
CA THR A 268 -1.30 -3.60 16.83
C THR A 268 -1.45 -2.86 15.50
N CYS A 269 -1.18 -1.55 15.47
CA CYS A 269 -1.37 -0.74 14.26
C CYS A 269 -0.32 -1.06 13.20
N THR A 270 -0.76 -1.43 12.01
CA THR A 270 0.08 -1.50 10.80
C THR A 270 0.34 -0.10 10.26
N LEU A 271 1.61 0.22 10.00
CA LEU A 271 2.12 1.53 9.60
C LEU A 271 2.76 1.46 8.21
N ARG A 272 2.05 1.88 7.17
CA ARG A 272 2.63 1.97 5.82
C ARG A 272 2.98 3.41 5.52
N LEU A 273 4.25 3.76 5.70
CA LEU A 273 4.78 5.06 5.35
C LEU A 273 5.31 5.02 3.93
N GLY A 274 4.95 6.03 3.16
CA GLY A 274 5.36 6.18 1.79
C GLY A 274 6.81 6.64 1.73
N THR A 275 7.08 7.58 0.84
CA THR A 275 8.46 7.90 0.57
C THR A 275 9.08 8.83 1.62
N VAL A 276 10.20 8.39 2.19
CA VAL A 276 10.96 9.08 3.25
C VAL A 276 12.37 9.35 2.77
N ALA A 277 12.86 10.56 3.02
CA ALA A 277 14.24 10.92 2.75
C ALA A 277 15.18 10.16 3.68
N ILE A 278 16.27 9.60 3.14
CA ILE A 278 17.13 8.67 3.86
C ILE A 278 17.76 9.29 5.13
N GLN A 279 18.04 10.59 5.10
CA GLN A 279 18.59 11.35 6.23
C GLN A 279 17.64 11.40 7.43
N ASN A 280 16.33 11.25 7.21
CA ASN A 280 15.31 11.35 8.25
C ASN A 280 14.76 9.99 8.69
N LEU A 281 15.16 8.92 7.99
CA LEU A 281 14.67 7.57 8.21
C LEU A 281 14.81 7.11 9.65
N ILE A 282 15.94 7.42 10.29
CA ILE A 282 16.22 7.06 11.69
C ILE A 282 15.26 7.76 12.65
N GLY A 283 15.02 9.06 12.44
CA GLY A 283 14.10 9.83 13.28
C GLY A 283 12.68 9.27 13.18
N ILE A 284 12.22 8.97 11.96
CA ILE A 284 10.90 8.40 11.72
C ILE A 284 10.76 7.00 12.30
N LEU A 285 11.73 6.11 12.04
CA LEU A 285 11.68 4.74 12.55
C LEU A 285 11.75 4.68 14.08
N ASN A 286 12.54 5.54 14.73
CA ASN A 286 12.57 5.61 16.19
C ASN A 286 11.23 6.08 16.78
N GLN A 287 10.52 6.98 16.11
CA GLN A 287 9.18 7.41 16.52
C GLN A 287 8.14 6.30 16.33
N VAL A 288 8.19 5.61 15.19
CA VAL A 288 7.26 4.53 14.81
C VAL A 288 7.43 3.30 15.69
N LEU A 289 8.67 2.83 15.86
CA LEU A 289 8.96 1.63 16.63
C LEU A 289 8.90 1.90 18.13
N GLY A 290 9.08 3.15 18.55
CA GLY A 290 9.01 3.59 19.94
C GLY A 290 10.15 3.03 20.81
N PRO A 291 10.40 3.67 21.97
CA PRO A 291 11.35 3.13 22.94
C PRO A 291 10.81 1.83 23.55
N GLY A 292 11.65 0.80 23.60
CA GLY A 292 11.34 -0.46 24.27
C GLY A 292 10.73 -1.56 23.41
N ARG A 293 10.33 -1.29 22.15
CA ARG A 293 9.94 -2.37 21.24
C ARG A 293 11.16 -2.94 20.52
N THR A 294 11.30 -4.25 20.53
CA THR A 294 12.33 -4.97 19.77
C THR A 294 11.75 -5.51 18.47
N VAL A 295 12.42 -5.22 17.36
CA VAL A 295 12.12 -5.79 16.04
C VAL A 295 12.88 -7.11 15.92
N SER A 296 12.19 -8.20 15.62
CA SER A 296 12.78 -9.53 15.44
C SER A 296 12.95 -9.91 13.98
N HIS A 297 12.12 -9.34 13.10
CA HIS A 297 12.13 -9.66 11.68
C HIS A 297 12.20 -8.38 10.86
N ILE A 298 13.10 -8.36 9.88
CA ILE A 298 13.18 -7.28 8.90
C ILE A 298 13.14 -7.89 7.51
N HIS A 299 12.35 -7.30 6.65
CA HIS A 299 12.28 -7.62 5.23
C HIS A 299 12.58 -6.37 4.40
N LEU A 300 13.69 -6.40 3.67
CA LEU A 300 14.17 -5.37 2.77
C LEU A 300 13.84 -5.78 1.34
N GLN A 301 12.98 -5.02 0.68
CA GLN A 301 12.55 -5.31 -0.69
C GLN A 301 12.92 -4.14 -1.62
N GLY A 302 13.48 -4.46 -2.79
CA GLY A 302 13.58 -3.49 -3.87
C GLY A 302 12.19 -3.26 -4.46
N GLU A 303 11.71 -2.03 -4.45
CA GLU A 303 10.40 -1.69 -4.99
C GLU A 303 10.56 -0.87 -6.29
N VAL A 304 9.84 -1.28 -7.33
CA VAL A 304 9.70 -0.49 -8.55
C VAL A 304 8.45 0.35 -8.44
N GLN A 305 8.62 1.63 -8.14
CA GLN A 305 7.51 2.56 -8.25
C GLN A 305 7.38 3.03 -9.69
N TYR A 306 6.46 2.39 -10.42
CA TYR A 306 5.98 2.90 -11.69
C TYR A 306 4.98 4.03 -11.44
N SER A 307 5.41 5.27 -11.65
CA SER A 307 4.47 6.39 -11.77
C SER A 307 3.84 6.35 -13.16
N ILE A 308 2.57 5.96 -13.23
CA ILE A 308 1.79 5.91 -14.48
C ILE A 308 1.75 7.30 -15.15
N GLU A 309 1.74 8.37 -14.36
CA GLU A 309 1.56 9.74 -14.87
C GLU A 309 2.83 10.35 -15.48
N HIS A 310 4.03 9.87 -15.11
CA HIS A 310 5.29 10.48 -15.54
C HIS A 310 6.21 9.59 -16.36
N HIS A 311 5.82 8.34 -16.64
CA HIS A 311 6.65 7.38 -17.36
C HIS A 311 8.07 7.21 -16.78
N SER A 312 8.32 7.68 -15.55
CA SER A 312 9.57 7.50 -14.84
C SER A 312 9.43 6.33 -13.89
N SER A 313 10.32 5.35 -14.03
CA SER A 313 10.49 4.28 -13.07
C SER A 313 11.39 4.79 -11.93
N GLY A 314 10.77 5.18 -10.83
CA GLY A 314 11.48 5.37 -9.57
C GLY A 314 11.76 4.01 -8.96
N GLY A 315 12.98 3.79 -8.48
CA GLY A 315 13.27 2.63 -7.63
C GLY A 315 13.34 3.08 -6.19
N GLY A 316 12.76 2.28 -5.29
CA GLY A 316 12.93 2.49 -3.88
C GLY A 316 13.26 1.23 -3.11
N ILE A 317 13.52 1.41 -1.82
CA ILE A 317 13.71 0.32 -0.88
C ILE A 317 12.55 0.37 0.08
N SER A 318 11.81 -0.73 0.15
CA SER A 318 10.80 -0.99 1.16
C SER A 318 11.45 -1.70 2.34
N ILE A 319 11.32 -1.15 3.54
CA ILE A 319 11.73 -1.79 4.80
C ILE A 319 10.45 -2.20 5.50
N ASN A 320 10.24 -3.49 5.75
CA ASN A 320 9.16 -4.02 6.57
C ASN A 320 9.75 -4.57 7.88
N ALA A 321 9.41 -3.97 9.01
CA ALA A 321 9.87 -4.41 10.33
C ALA A 321 8.72 -5.06 11.13
N LEU A 322 8.96 -6.21 11.77
CA LEU A 322 7.98 -6.93 12.60
C LEU A 322 8.53 -7.21 14.02
N HIS A 323 7.66 -7.11 15.03
CA HIS A 323 7.99 -7.35 16.44
C HIS A 323 7.99 -8.84 16.83
N ALA A 324 8.73 -9.18 17.90
CA ALA A 324 9.06 -10.55 18.33
C ALA A 324 7.96 -11.31 19.06
N ASP A 325 7.12 -10.59 19.83
CA ASP A 325 6.39 -11.20 20.93
C ASP A 325 4.87 -11.32 20.71
N GLU A 326 4.39 -11.02 19.51
CA GLU A 326 2.95 -10.89 19.27
C GLU A 326 2.45 -11.84 18.16
N ASP A 327 1.23 -12.36 18.36
CA ASP A 327 0.47 -13.15 17.39
C ASP A 327 0.55 -12.48 16.00
N PRO A 328 0.65 -13.19 14.86
CA PRO A 328 0.55 -12.64 13.50
C PRO A 328 -0.40 -11.46 13.28
N VAL A 329 -1.48 -11.42 14.06
CA VAL A 329 -2.56 -10.45 13.96
C VAL A 329 -2.19 -9.10 14.57
N ASP A 330 -1.24 -9.06 15.53
CA ASP A 330 -0.88 -7.88 16.32
C ASP A 330 0.39 -7.18 15.81
N ARG A 331 0.77 -7.41 14.55
CA ARG A 331 2.04 -6.90 14.01
C ARG A 331 1.96 -5.41 13.68
N THR A 332 2.76 -4.59 14.38
CA THR A 332 3.23 -3.33 13.77
C THR A 332 4.09 -3.70 12.57
N ASN A 333 3.56 -3.56 11.36
CA ASN A 333 4.37 -3.56 10.15
C ASN A 333 4.68 -2.12 9.78
N ALA A 334 5.94 -1.71 9.91
CA ALA A 334 6.40 -0.42 9.41
C ALA A 334 6.97 -0.64 8.01
N THR A 335 6.26 -0.20 6.97
CA THR A 335 6.77 -0.13 5.59
C THR A 335 7.28 1.28 5.34
N VAL A 336 8.53 1.45 4.89
CA VAL A 336 9.06 2.76 4.47
C VAL A 336 9.67 2.67 3.09
N VAL A 337 9.30 3.54 2.16
CA VAL A 337 9.89 3.61 0.82
C VAL A 337 10.99 4.69 0.77
N ILE A 338 12.14 4.38 0.19
CA ILE A 338 13.23 5.36 0.01
C ILE A 338 13.36 5.68 -1.48
N PRO A 339 13.28 6.94 -1.93
CA PRO A 339 13.34 7.28 -3.35
C PRO A 339 14.76 7.16 -3.93
N GLY A 340 14.85 7.01 -5.25
CA GLY A 340 16.07 7.30 -6.00
C GLY A 340 17.12 6.20 -6.02
N VAL A 341 16.77 4.94 -5.76
CA VAL A 341 17.76 3.83 -5.77
C VAL A 341 17.92 3.21 -7.17
N ARG A 342 16.87 3.18 -8.01
CA ARG A 342 17.02 2.75 -9.43
C ARG A 342 17.61 3.89 -10.27
N GLY A 343 18.71 3.59 -10.96
CA GLY A 343 19.50 4.54 -11.74
C GLY A 343 20.77 5.02 -11.03
N VAL A 344 20.90 4.76 -9.73
CA VAL A 344 22.12 4.97 -8.95
C VAL A 344 23.08 3.80 -9.14
N THR A 345 23.42 3.49 -10.40
CA THR A 345 24.65 2.77 -10.73
C THR A 345 25.85 3.72 -10.75
N GLY A 346 25.60 5.04 -10.68
CA GLY A 346 26.62 6.03 -10.38
C GLY A 346 27.25 5.72 -9.01
N LYS A 347 28.55 5.43 -8.99
CA LYS A 347 29.33 5.02 -7.80
C LYS A 347 29.13 5.92 -6.56
N GLY A 348 28.75 7.19 -6.74
CA GLY A 348 28.57 8.16 -5.67
C GLY A 348 27.34 7.92 -4.78
N ALA A 349 26.13 7.92 -5.35
CA ALA A 349 24.91 7.89 -4.55
C ALA A 349 24.67 6.52 -3.87
N ALA A 350 25.19 5.42 -4.44
CA ALA A 350 25.16 4.11 -3.79
C ALA A 350 25.96 4.13 -2.47
N GLY A 351 27.06 4.89 -2.41
CA GLY A 351 27.86 5.08 -1.19
C GLY A 351 27.08 5.79 -0.09
N THR A 352 26.34 6.85 -0.43
CA THR A 352 25.50 7.59 0.52
C THR A 352 24.38 6.71 1.09
N VAL A 353 23.67 5.99 0.22
CA VAL A 353 22.59 5.08 0.65
C VAL A 353 23.14 4.02 1.59
N ARG A 354 24.24 3.38 1.22
CA ARG A 354 24.94 2.38 2.04
C ARG A 354 25.34 2.91 3.41
N ALA A 355 25.99 4.06 3.46
CA ALA A 355 26.43 4.68 4.72
C ALA A 355 25.23 4.98 5.62
N ALA A 356 24.14 5.48 5.06
CA ALA A 356 22.93 5.79 5.81
C ALA A 356 22.21 4.53 6.33
N PHE A 357 22.12 3.44 5.54
CA PHE A 357 21.59 2.16 6.03
C PHE A 357 22.44 1.58 7.15
N ARG A 358 23.76 1.59 7.02
CA ARG A 358 24.66 1.15 8.09
C ARG A 358 24.48 2.00 9.35
N HIS A 359 24.39 3.32 9.20
CA HIS A 359 24.11 4.24 10.30
C HIS A 359 22.75 3.94 10.95
N MET A 360 21.72 3.65 10.15
CA MET A 360 20.40 3.29 10.64
C MET A 360 20.42 2.01 11.48
N PHE A 361 20.97 0.92 10.94
CA PHE A 361 21.03 -0.37 11.64
C PHE A 361 21.87 -0.34 12.92
N THR A 362 22.83 0.58 13.00
CA THR A 362 23.67 0.76 14.20
C THR A 362 23.05 1.66 15.26
N ASN A 363 22.16 2.58 14.88
CA ASN A 363 21.63 3.61 15.79
C ASN A 363 20.17 3.39 16.21
N ILE A 364 19.43 2.51 15.54
CA ILE A 364 18.06 2.15 15.97
C ILE A 364 18.14 1.04 17.00
N SER A 365 17.87 1.38 18.26
CA SER A 365 17.90 0.42 19.38
C SER A 365 16.96 -0.77 19.18
N SER A 366 15.79 -0.54 18.57
CA SER A 366 14.82 -1.60 18.23
C SER A 366 15.38 -2.68 17.30
N PHE A 367 16.44 -2.39 16.53
CA PHE A 367 17.04 -3.36 15.60
C PHE A 367 18.07 -4.27 16.26
N THR A 368 18.43 -4.03 17.52
CA THR A 368 19.33 -4.92 18.27
C THR A 368 18.74 -6.32 18.46
N GLY A 369 17.41 -6.46 18.47
CA GLY A 369 16.70 -7.73 18.62
C GLY A 369 16.46 -8.51 17.33
N VAL A 370 16.98 -8.05 16.18
CA VAL A 370 16.68 -8.65 14.87
C VAL A 370 17.31 -10.03 14.78
N ARG A 371 16.46 -11.05 14.60
CA ARG A 371 16.83 -12.46 14.43
C ARG A 371 16.66 -12.95 13.00
N HIS A 372 15.75 -12.35 12.23
CA HIS A 372 15.48 -12.76 10.87
C HIS A 372 15.60 -11.57 9.91
N LEU A 373 16.40 -11.71 8.86
CA LEU A 373 16.59 -10.71 7.82
C LEU A 373 16.31 -11.32 6.46
N TRP A 374 15.36 -10.74 5.73
CA TRP A 374 15.08 -11.06 4.33
C TRP A 374 15.49 -9.88 3.50
N ILE A 375 16.29 -10.12 2.47
CA ILE A 375 16.79 -9.08 1.60
C ILE A 375 16.64 -9.51 0.14
N ASP A 376 16.04 -8.62 -0.64
CA ASP A 376 16.00 -8.75 -2.08
C ASP A 376 17.44 -8.71 -2.64
N ALA A 377 17.76 -9.61 -3.56
CA ALA A 377 19.05 -9.68 -4.22
C ALA A 377 19.41 -8.38 -4.94
N SER A 378 18.41 -7.58 -5.38
CA SER A 378 18.64 -6.24 -5.94
C SER A 378 19.30 -5.28 -4.94
N LEU A 379 19.18 -5.58 -3.64
CA LEU A 379 19.75 -4.83 -2.53
C LEU A 379 21.05 -5.46 -1.99
N GLY A 380 21.63 -6.43 -2.71
CA GLY A 380 22.89 -7.09 -2.32
C GLY A 380 24.05 -6.12 -2.04
N PHE A 381 24.02 -4.92 -2.62
CA PHE A 381 24.98 -3.86 -2.32
C PHE A 381 25.03 -3.45 -0.84
N LEU A 382 23.96 -3.71 -0.06
CA LEU A 382 23.89 -3.49 1.39
C LEU A 382 24.63 -4.57 2.20
N LEU A 383 25.10 -5.64 1.56
CA LEU A 383 25.83 -6.74 2.19
C LEU A 383 27.34 -6.69 1.91
N ARG A 384 27.81 -5.80 1.03
CA ARG A 384 29.23 -5.72 0.65
C ARG A 384 30.15 -5.41 1.85
N PRO A 385 31.39 -5.93 1.89
CA PRO A 385 32.22 -5.88 3.10
C PRO A 385 32.44 -4.51 3.73
N ARG A 386 32.61 -3.44 2.94
CA ARG A 386 32.85 -2.09 3.46
C ARG A 386 31.60 -1.39 3.97
N THR A 387 30.44 -1.85 3.55
CA THR A 387 29.16 -1.16 3.71
C THR A 387 28.07 -2.06 4.27
N SER A 388 28.45 -3.24 4.75
CA SER A 388 27.51 -4.24 5.20
C SER A 388 26.72 -3.77 6.41
N ILE A 389 25.43 -4.06 6.42
CA ILE A 389 24.57 -3.89 7.60
C ILE A 389 24.73 -5.05 8.60
N LEU A 390 25.30 -6.18 8.18
CA LEU A 390 25.40 -7.42 8.97
C LEU A 390 26.16 -7.26 10.29
N PRO A 391 27.26 -6.48 10.39
CA PRO A 391 27.95 -6.28 11.67
C PRO A 391 27.07 -5.62 12.77
N ALA A 392 26.00 -4.92 12.38
CA ALA A 392 25.05 -4.32 13.32
C ALA A 392 24.02 -5.33 13.86
N LEU A 393 23.90 -6.51 13.23
CA LEU A 393 22.87 -7.51 13.50
C LEU A 393 23.47 -8.72 14.23
N LYS A 394 23.89 -8.52 15.48
CA LYS A 394 24.59 -9.56 16.27
C LYS A 394 23.73 -10.79 16.59
N ASN A 395 22.42 -10.57 16.72
CA ASN A 395 21.43 -11.59 17.06
C ASN A 395 20.79 -12.24 15.83
N LEU A 396 21.30 -11.96 14.62
CA LEU A 396 20.74 -12.52 13.39
C LEU A 396 20.96 -14.04 13.36
N GLU A 397 19.87 -14.80 13.35
CA GLU A 397 19.84 -16.27 13.32
C GLU A 397 19.52 -16.80 11.91
N PHE A 398 18.75 -16.04 11.13
CA PHE A 398 18.21 -16.46 9.83
C PHE A 398 18.37 -15.35 8.79
N LEU A 399 19.12 -15.63 7.71
CA LEU A 399 19.33 -14.70 6.60
C LEU A 399 18.78 -15.30 5.30
N VAL A 400 17.93 -14.55 4.60
CA VAL A 400 17.42 -14.91 3.26
C VAL A 400 17.80 -13.86 2.25
N ILE A 401 18.49 -14.28 1.19
CA ILE A 401 18.78 -13.46 0.00
C ILE A 401 17.99 -14.06 -1.16
N TYR A 402 16.88 -13.42 -1.55
CA TYR A 402 15.96 -13.96 -2.56
C TYR A 402 15.89 -13.02 -3.78
N PRO A 403 15.56 -13.51 -4.99
CA PRO A 403 15.57 -12.69 -6.20
C PRO A 403 14.26 -11.90 -6.38
N GLU A 404 14.38 -10.76 -7.06
CA GLU A 404 13.23 -10.06 -7.63
C GLU A 404 12.70 -10.87 -8.83
N LEU A 405 11.56 -11.56 -8.67
CA LEU A 405 10.96 -12.50 -9.64
C LEU A 405 10.74 -11.92 -11.06
N ASP A 406 10.63 -10.59 -11.20
CA ASP A 406 10.19 -9.94 -12.46
C ASP A 406 11.19 -8.92 -13.03
N SER A 407 12.38 -8.78 -12.45
CA SER A 407 13.26 -7.66 -12.77
C SER A 407 14.29 -8.01 -13.82
N ALA A 408 14.08 -7.52 -15.05
CA ALA A 408 15.11 -7.52 -16.11
C ALA A 408 16.42 -6.83 -15.68
N ALA A 409 16.43 -6.08 -14.56
CA ALA A 409 17.61 -5.47 -13.96
C ALA A 409 18.53 -6.47 -13.23
N ALA A 410 18.11 -7.72 -13.00
CA ALA A 410 18.94 -8.77 -12.41
C ALA A 410 20.20 -9.13 -13.24
N ARG A 411 20.30 -8.66 -14.50
CA ARG A 411 21.44 -8.94 -15.39
C ARG A 411 22.76 -8.27 -14.96
N GLY A 412 22.72 -7.35 -13.99
CA GLY A 412 23.92 -6.74 -13.39
C GLY A 412 24.18 -7.17 -11.95
N GLY A 413 23.53 -8.25 -11.49
CA GLY A 413 23.63 -8.72 -10.10
C GLY A 413 25.06 -9.01 -9.68
N GLU A 414 25.38 -8.67 -8.43
CA GLU A 414 26.64 -9.07 -7.80
C GLU A 414 26.69 -10.60 -7.71
N SER A 415 27.87 -11.17 -7.90
CA SER A 415 28.07 -12.60 -7.67
C SER A 415 27.72 -12.93 -6.22
N VAL A 416 27.01 -14.04 -6.00
CA VAL A 416 26.77 -14.62 -4.67
C VAL A 416 28.07 -14.68 -3.86
N ARG A 417 29.19 -14.95 -4.52
CA ARG A 417 30.53 -14.95 -3.91
C ARG A 417 30.91 -13.62 -3.24
N GLU A 418 30.66 -12.49 -3.89
CA GLU A 418 30.96 -11.18 -3.30
C GLU A 418 30.06 -10.92 -2.08
N LEU A 419 28.78 -11.30 -2.18
CA LEU A 419 27.82 -11.14 -1.09
C LEU A 419 28.13 -12.00 0.13
N LEU A 420 28.71 -13.19 -0.05
CA LEU A 420 29.02 -14.10 1.06
C LEU A 420 30.38 -13.89 1.69
N SER A 421 31.31 -13.23 0.99
CA SER A 421 32.65 -12.91 1.54
C SER A 421 32.60 -12.14 2.87
N ILE A 422 31.51 -11.42 3.15
CA ILE A 422 31.31 -10.71 4.41
C ILE A 422 30.98 -11.61 5.60
N LEU A 423 30.47 -12.82 5.34
CA LEU A 423 30.15 -13.80 6.37
C LEU A 423 31.37 -14.64 6.77
N GLU A 424 32.42 -14.62 5.95
CA GLU A 424 33.69 -15.29 6.23
C GLU A 424 34.41 -14.60 7.41
N PRO A 425 35.03 -15.36 8.33
CA PRO A 425 35.88 -14.79 9.37
C PRO A 425 37.09 -14.09 8.74
N VAL A 426 37.50 -12.96 9.31
CA VAL A 426 38.67 -12.20 8.83
C VAL A 426 39.94 -12.91 9.28
N ASN A 427 40.74 -13.40 8.32
CA ASN A 427 42.00 -14.14 8.57
C ASN A 427 43.19 -13.22 8.92
N ASP A 428 42.99 -12.19 9.74
CA ASP A 428 44.05 -11.23 10.07
C ASP A 428 44.88 -11.66 11.30
N GLY A 429 44.72 -12.91 11.76
CA GLY A 429 45.38 -13.43 12.97
C GLY A 429 44.85 -12.86 14.29
N SER A 430 44.01 -11.83 14.24
CA SER A 430 43.21 -11.38 15.37
C SER A 430 41.95 -12.23 15.49
N ALA A 431 41.59 -12.66 16.70
CA ALA A 431 40.35 -13.38 16.98
C ALA A 431 39.12 -12.43 16.86
N SER A 432 38.91 -11.85 15.68
CA SER A 432 37.75 -11.01 15.41
C SER A 432 36.53 -11.91 15.19
N GLU A 433 35.50 -11.69 16.00
CA GLU A 433 34.21 -12.35 15.86
C GLU A 433 33.64 -12.11 14.44
N PRO A 434 33.19 -13.15 13.72
CA PRO A 434 32.62 -12.98 12.39
C PRO A 434 31.30 -12.19 12.47
N PRO A 435 30.91 -11.45 11.42
CA PRO A 435 29.61 -10.79 11.38
C PRO A 435 28.46 -11.78 11.60
N CYS A 436 27.45 -11.35 12.35
CA CYS A 436 26.29 -12.16 12.75
C CYS A 436 26.72 -13.49 13.41
N PRO A 437 27.34 -13.48 14.60
CA PRO A 437 27.83 -14.68 15.27
C PRO A 437 26.74 -15.73 15.55
N SER A 438 25.49 -15.30 15.65
CA SER A 438 24.31 -16.15 15.90
C SER A 438 23.71 -16.79 14.63
N LEU A 439 24.27 -16.49 13.44
CA LEU A 439 23.69 -16.93 12.17
C LEU A 439 23.76 -18.46 12.05
N SER A 440 22.60 -19.11 12.15
CA SER A 440 22.46 -20.57 12.13
C SER A 440 21.83 -21.08 10.84
N THR A 441 21.10 -20.22 10.11
CA THR A 441 20.41 -20.59 8.88
C THR A 441 20.62 -19.55 7.79
N LEU A 442 20.96 -20.03 6.59
CA LEU A 442 21.27 -19.19 5.43
C LEU A 442 20.51 -19.68 4.20
N ALA A 443 19.61 -18.86 3.66
CA ALA A 443 18.93 -19.13 2.40
C ALA A 443 19.42 -18.16 1.32
N ILE A 444 19.86 -18.68 0.19
CA ILE A 444 20.42 -17.87 -0.89
C ILE A 444 19.84 -18.35 -2.21
N ASN A 445 19.49 -17.40 -3.05
CA ASN A 445 19.18 -17.68 -4.43
C ASN A 445 20.43 -17.65 -5.32
N CYS A 446 20.75 -18.80 -5.88
CA CYS A 446 21.87 -19.05 -6.77
C CYS A 446 21.46 -18.84 -8.24
N GLY A 447 21.10 -17.59 -8.58
CA GLY A 447 20.90 -17.10 -9.95
C GLY A 447 19.89 -17.85 -10.87
N PRO A 448 19.61 -17.32 -12.07
CA PRO A 448 18.87 -18.05 -13.09
C PRO A 448 19.76 -19.05 -13.84
N GLU A 449 19.29 -20.29 -14.01
CA GLU A 449 19.93 -21.29 -14.88
C GLU A 449 19.81 -20.88 -16.36
N GLU A 450 20.78 -20.13 -16.90
CA GLU A 450 21.03 -20.17 -18.35
C GLU A 450 21.91 -21.37 -18.69
N LYS A 451 21.79 -21.94 -19.90
CA LYS A 451 22.33 -23.28 -20.22
C LYS A 451 23.85 -23.46 -20.06
N GLN A 452 24.61 -22.38 -19.88
CA GLN A 452 26.04 -22.40 -19.59
C GLN A 452 26.36 -22.67 -18.09
N PHE A 453 25.35 -22.59 -17.20
CA PHE A 453 25.50 -22.32 -15.77
C PHE A 453 25.47 -23.54 -14.84
N LEU A 454 25.20 -24.77 -15.32
CA LEU A 454 25.19 -25.95 -14.41
C LEU A 454 26.55 -26.16 -13.71
N ARG A 455 27.66 -25.83 -14.38
CA ARG A 455 29.01 -25.85 -13.78
C ARG A 455 29.26 -24.71 -12.79
N ASP A 456 28.59 -23.58 -12.97
CA ASP A 456 28.73 -22.41 -12.11
C ASP A 456 27.80 -22.53 -10.88
N LEU A 457 26.70 -23.28 -11.02
CA LEU A 457 25.77 -23.61 -9.94
C LEU A 457 26.46 -24.39 -8.82
N ASP A 458 27.15 -25.47 -9.19
CA ASP A 458 27.92 -26.26 -8.23
C ASP A 458 29.04 -25.42 -7.63
N GLN A 459 29.60 -24.44 -8.36
CA GLN A 459 30.59 -23.51 -7.80
C GLN A 459 29.99 -22.55 -6.78
N GLU A 460 28.81 -21.98 -7.03
CA GLU A 460 28.13 -21.09 -6.07
C GLU A 460 27.75 -21.84 -4.80
N VAL A 461 27.12 -23.01 -4.94
CA VAL A 461 26.79 -23.87 -3.79
C VAL A 461 28.07 -24.28 -3.05
N THR A 462 29.10 -24.73 -3.76
CA THR A 462 30.40 -25.07 -3.15
C THR A 462 30.98 -23.88 -2.40
N HIS A 463 30.82 -22.66 -2.92
CA HIS A 463 31.28 -21.47 -2.22
C HIS A 463 30.47 -21.18 -0.97
N VAL A 464 29.14 -21.30 -0.99
CA VAL A 464 28.28 -21.19 0.21
C VAL A 464 28.72 -22.20 1.28
N LEU A 465 28.96 -23.45 0.87
CA LEU A 465 29.43 -24.51 1.77
C LEU A 465 30.82 -24.22 2.35
N LYS A 466 31.72 -23.59 1.58
CA LYS A 466 33.03 -23.12 2.06
C LYS A 466 32.91 -21.97 3.07
N VAL A 467 31.95 -21.06 2.90
CA VAL A 467 31.69 -20.01 3.90
C VAL A 467 31.20 -20.64 5.20
N ALA A 468 30.27 -21.60 5.11
CA ALA A 468 29.80 -22.34 6.28
C ALA A 468 30.91 -23.13 6.98
N GLU A 469 31.83 -23.73 6.23
CA GLU A 469 33.06 -24.36 6.74
C GLU A 469 33.91 -23.38 7.54
N ALA A 470 34.25 -22.24 6.92
CA ALA A 470 35.12 -21.25 7.53
C ALA A 470 34.50 -20.72 8.84
N ARG A 471 33.18 -20.51 8.86
CA ARG A 471 32.46 -20.10 10.06
C ARG A 471 32.41 -21.19 11.13
N ALA A 472 32.18 -22.45 10.76
CA ALA A 472 32.21 -23.57 11.69
C ALA A 472 33.61 -23.71 12.34
N ALA A 473 34.68 -23.56 11.55
CA ALA A 473 36.05 -23.54 12.05
C ALA A 473 36.33 -22.37 13.02
N ALA A 474 35.64 -21.25 12.84
CA ALA A 474 35.68 -20.11 13.76
C ALA A 474 34.76 -20.26 14.98
N GLY A 475 34.04 -21.38 15.13
CA GLY A 475 33.13 -21.63 16.26
C GLY A 475 31.70 -21.09 16.08
N HIS A 476 31.32 -20.64 14.87
CA HIS A 476 30.02 -20.06 14.56
C HIS A 476 29.30 -20.82 13.43
N PRO A 477 28.95 -22.11 13.61
CA PRO A 477 28.48 -22.97 12.53
C PRO A 477 27.12 -22.53 11.97
N ILE A 478 26.99 -22.57 10.64
CA ILE A 478 25.69 -22.50 9.96
C ILE A 478 25.12 -23.92 9.92
N SER A 479 24.04 -24.14 10.65
CA SER A 479 23.40 -25.45 10.80
C SER A 479 22.52 -25.86 9.62
N ARG A 480 22.00 -24.90 8.86
CA ARG A 480 21.13 -25.13 7.71
C ARG A 480 21.41 -24.16 6.58
N ILE A 481 21.51 -24.69 5.38
CA ILE A 481 21.72 -23.91 4.17
C ILE A 481 20.65 -24.28 3.15
N TYR A 482 19.96 -23.27 2.64
CA TYR A 482 18.99 -23.42 1.56
C TYR A 482 19.53 -22.76 0.30
N ALA A 483 19.87 -23.56 -0.70
CA ALA A 483 20.21 -23.08 -2.03
C ALA A 483 18.95 -23.12 -2.91
N ILE A 484 18.50 -21.93 -3.34
CA ILE A 484 17.31 -21.74 -4.16
C ILE A 484 17.77 -21.48 -5.59
N PHE A 485 17.11 -22.08 -6.57
CA PHE A 485 17.44 -21.94 -7.98
C PHE A 485 16.16 -21.61 -8.75
N GLN A 486 16.19 -20.52 -9.51
CA GLN A 486 15.06 -20.14 -10.36
C GLN A 486 15.27 -20.64 -11.78
N ARG A 487 14.44 -21.59 -12.19
CA ARG A 487 14.33 -22.04 -13.58
C ARG A 487 13.02 -21.50 -14.13
N LYS A 488 12.99 -21.12 -15.42
CA LYS A 488 11.89 -20.43 -16.15
C LYS A 488 10.42 -20.85 -15.84
N SER A 489 10.19 -21.98 -15.18
CA SER A 489 8.89 -22.42 -14.66
C SER A 489 8.97 -23.34 -13.41
N LEU A 490 10.15 -23.55 -12.83
CA LEU A 490 10.38 -24.47 -11.71
C LEU A 490 11.39 -23.84 -10.75
N ASP A 491 11.01 -23.73 -9.48
CA ASP A 491 11.96 -23.44 -8.42
C ASP A 491 12.56 -24.77 -7.96
N CYS A 492 13.88 -24.92 -8.12
CA CYS A 492 14.61 -26.01 -7.48
C CYS A 492 15.14 -25.50 -6.14
N PHE A 493 15.07 -26.34 -5.12
CA PHE A 493 15.50 -26.04 -3.77
C PHE A 493 16.34 -27.20 -3.25
N ARG A 494 17.52 -26.88 -2.72
CA ARG A 494 18.40 -27.84 -2.06
C ARG A 494 18.67 -27.39 -0.63
N GLU A 495 18.51 -28.31 0.31
CA GLU A 495 18.81 -28.11 1.71
C GLU A 495 20.04 -28.91 2.10
N TYR A 496 20.99 -28.24 2.73
CA TYR A 496 22.19 -28.83 3.29
C TYR A 496 22.20 -28.63 4.81
N ASP A 497 22.68 -29.61 5.55
CA ASP A 497 22.90 -29.49 7.00
C ASP A 497 24.28 -28.86 7.32
N GLY A 498 24.56 -28.69 8.61
CA GLY A 498 25.85 -28.18 9.09
C GLY A 498 27.05 -29.09 8.81
N ALA A 499 26.82 -30.36 8.45
CA ALA A 499 27.84 -31.29 7.98
C ALA A 499 28.07 -31.19 6.46
N ARG A 500 27.30 -30.33 5.76
CA ARG A 500 27.30 -30.10 4.31
C ARG A 500 26.69 -31.25 3.52
N GLU A 501 25.99 -32.16 4.19
CA GLU A 501 25.31 -33.24 3.52
C GLU A 501 24.01 -32.72 2.93
N LEU A 502 23.70 -33.16 1.71
CA LEU A 502 22.46 -32.82 1.04
C LEU A 502 21.32 -33.58 1.73
N VAL A 503 20.49 -32.86 2.47
CA VAL A 503 19.39 -33.43 3.26
C VAL A 503 18.14 -33.60 2.40
N ARG A 504 17.82 -32.59 1.59
CA ARG A 504 16.56 -32.54 0.85
C ARG A 504 16.71 -31.80 -0.47
N VAL A 505 16.05 -32.32 -1.50
CA VAL A 505 15.87 -31.66 -2.81
C VAL A 505 14.37 -31.53 -3.06
N VAL A 506 13.93 -30.35 -3.50
CA VAL A 506 12.54 -30.09 -3.87
C VAL A 506 12.53 -29.42 -5.24
N ASP A 507 11.91 -30.09 -6.21
CA ASP A 507 11.82 -29.66 -7.61
C ASP A 507 10.37 -29.29 -7.99
N GLU A 508 9.65 -28.66 -7.08
CA GLU A 508 8.25 -28.26 -7.27
C GLU A 508 8.10 -26.73 -7.25
N PRO A 509 7.47 -26.11 -8.27
CA PRO A 509 7.32 -24.67 -8.38
C PRO A 509 6.49 -24.13 -7.22
N GLY A 510 6.95 -23.04 -6.60
CA GLY A 510 6.27 -22.41 -5.45
C GLY A 510 6.42 -23.16 -4.12
N VAL A 511 6.88 -24.41 -4.11
CA VAL A 511 7.09 -25.17 -2.86
C VAL A 511 8.31 -24.66 -2.12
N ALA A 512 9.37 -24.26 -2.82
CA ALA A 512 10.56 -23.66 -2.20
C ALA A 512 10.20 -22.43 -1.36
N TYR A 513 9.41 -21.50 -1.94
CA TYR A 513 8.94 -20.33 -1.22
C TYR A 513 7.96 -20.70 -0.10
N GLY A 514 7.09 -21.69 -0.33
CA GLY A 514 6.21 -22.25 0.69
C GLY A 514 6.98 -22.82 1.89
N ILE A 515 8.10 -23.51 1.66
CA ILE A 515 8.98 -24.05 2.69
C ILE A 515 9.66 -22.91 3.46
N LEU A 516 10.27 -21.94 2.77
CA LEU A 516 10.92 -20.79 3.43
C LEU A 516 9.91 -19.97 4.24
N LYS A 517 8.73 -19.75 3.69
CA LYS A 517 7.61 -19.10 4.37
C LYS A 517 7.13 -19.96 5.55
N SER A 518 7.11 -21.28 5.44
CA SER A 518 6.74 -22.18 6.56
C SER A 518 7.80 -22.22 7.66
N GLU A 519 9.10 -22.17 7.32
CA GLU A 519 10.20 -22.10 8.29
C GLU A 519 10.17 -20.76 9.03
N TRP A 520 9.93 -19.66 8.30
CA TRP A 520 9.59 -18.38 8.91
C TRP A 520 8.35 -18.49 9.81
N SER A 521 7.34 -19.24 9.36
CA SER A 521 6.09 -19.40 10.09
C SER A 521 6.21 -20.26 11.35
N ARG A 522 7.14 -21.23 11.35
CA ARG A 522 7.45 -22.09 12.51
C ARG A 522 8.10 -21.30 13.63
N GLY A 523 8.74 -20.17 13.32
CA GLY A 523 9.13 -19.15 14.30
C GLY A 523 8.02 -18.15 14.62
N THR A 524 7.07 -17.91 13.71
CA THR A 524 5.98 -16.92 13.86
C THR A 524 4.72 -17.30 13.06
N ASN A 525 3.60 -17.62 13.71
CA ASN A 525 2.33 -17.99 13.05
C ASN A 525 1.99 -16.95 11.92
N TRP A 526 1.65 -17.31 10.66
CA TRP A 526 1.83 -16.40 9.49
C TRP A 526 0.66 -16.33 8.48
N GLN A 527 -0.60 -16.25 8.91
CA GLN A 527 -1.71 -16.13 7.94
C GLN A 527 -1.93 -14.70 7.39
N GLY A 528 -1.50 -13.63 8.09
CA GLY A 528 -1.81 -12.24 7.70
C GLY A 528 -0.93 -11.62 6.60
N VAL A 529 0.35 -12.02 6.47
CA VAL A 529 1.30 -11.34 5.56
C VAL A 529 1.07 -11.71 4.08
N SER A 530 0.36 -12.80 3.79
CA SER A 530 0.00 -13.15 2.42
C SER A 530 -0.84 -12.07 1.74
N GLN A 531 -1.65 -11.29 2.48
CA GLN A 531 -2.39 -10.15 1.95
C GLN A 531 -1.52 -8.90 1.73
N VAL A 532 -0.45 -8.72 2.51
CA VAL A 532 0.47 -7.58 2.36
C VAL A 532 1.44 -7.80 1.21
N LEU A 533 1.94 -9.03 1.03
CA LEU A 533 2.81 -9.40 -0.10
C LEU A 533 2.02 -9.63 -1.40
N SER A 534 0.71 -9.93 -1.35
CA SER A 534 -0.14 -10.03 -2.54
C SER A 534 -0.67 -8.69 -3.05
N VAL A 535 -0.35 -7.56 -2.39
CA VAL A 535 -0.75 -6.20 -2.79
C VAL A 535 0.39 -5.44 -3.48
N ALA A 536 1.45 -6.13 -3.91
CA ALA A 536 2.25 -5.62 -5.01
C ALA A 536 1.32 -5.38 -6.22
N PRO A 537 1.33 -4.20 -6.86
CA PRO A 537 0.46 -3.93 -7.99
C PRO A 537 0.81 -4.94 -9.07
N SER A 538 -0.06 -5.92 -9.28
CA SER A 538 0.06 -6.87 -10.37
C SER A 538 -0.25 -6.13 -11.67
N THR A 539 0.70 -5.34 -12.17
CA THR A 539 0.71 -4.97 -13.58
C THR A 539 1.03 -6.23 -14.35
N VAL A 540 0.01 -7.03 -14.63
CA VAL A 540 0.07 -8.02 -15.70
C VAL A 540 0.38 -7.24 -16.96
N ALA A 541 1.62 -7.31 -17.42
CA ALA A 541 2.00 -6.83 -18.73
C ALA A 541 1.16 -7.60 -19.75
N GLN A 542 0.12 -6.96 -20.30
CA GLN A 542 -0.56 -7.51 -21.45
C GLN A 542 0.47 -7.70 -22.57
N PRO A 543 0.53 -8.88 -23.20
CA PRO A 543 1.35 -9.05 -24.39
C PRO A 543 0.88 -8.04 -25.44
N GLN A 544 1.82 -7.25 -25.98
CA GLN A 544 1.54 -6.36 -27.11
C GLN A 544 0.90 -7.18 -28.23
N ARG A 545 -0.41 -7.02 -28.41
CA ARG A 545 -1.13 -7.56 -29.55
C ARG A 545 -0.92 -6.62 -30.73
N SER A 546 -0.42 -7.19 -31.82
CA SER A 546 -0.44 -6.63 -33.17
C SER A 546 -1.86 -6.10 -33.50
N PRO A 547 -1.98 -5.05 -34.35
CA PRO A 547 -3.28 -4.46 -34.67
C PRO A 547 -4.20 -5.49 -35.32
N PRO A 548 -5.48 -5.60 -34.90
CA PRO A 548 -6.41 -6.54 -35.51
C PRO A 548 -6.89 -6.02 -36.86
N SER A 549 -6.87 -6.90 -37.85
CA SER A 549 -7.69 -6.79 -39.04
C SER A 549 -9.16 -6.63 -38.65
N ARG A 550 -9.87 -5.73 -39.35
CA ARG A 550 -11.29 -5.43 -39.18
C ARG A 550 -12.14 -6.70 -39.02
N GLY A 551 -12.91 -6.73 -37.94
CA GLY A 551 -14.10 -7.56 -37.79
C GLY A 551 -13.96 -8.69 -36.79
N GLU A 552 -14.11 -8.39 -35.49
CA GLU A 552 -14.74 -9.22 -34.45
C GLU A 552 -14.46 -8.60 -33.08
N ALA A 553 -15.47 -8.54 -32.20
CA ALA A 553 -15.37 -7.94 -30.88
C ALA A 553 -15.42 -9.03 -29.78
N PRO A 554 -14.27 -9.44 -29.19
CA PRO A 554 -14.24 -10.31 -28.03
C PRO A 554 -14.00 -9.46 -26.79
N GLY A 555 -15.10 -9.07 -26.12
CA GLY A 555 -15.03 -8.34 -24.84
C GLY A 555 -16.29 -8.42 -23.98
N SER A 556 -17.41 -8.96 -24.49
CA SER A 556 -18.69 -8.91 -23.78
C SER A 556 -18.95 -10.10 -22.84
N MET A 557 -18.35 -11.28 -23.05
CA MET A 557 -18.70 -12.46 -22.25
C MET A 557 -18.21 -12.41 -20.79
N ASN A 558 -17.03 -11.87 -20.51
CA ASN A 558 -16.51 -11.80 -19.14
C ASN A 558 -17.30 -10.79 -18.28
N ALA A 559 -17.67 -9.65 -18.86
CA ALA A 559 -18.52 -8.66 -18.19
C ALA A 559 -19.93 -9.21 -17.93
N LEU A 560 -20.48 -9.97 -18.88
CA LEU A 560 -21.77 -10.64 -18.72
C LEU A 560 -21.71 -11.73 -17.63
N SER A 561 -20.61 -12.48 -17.55
CA SER A 561 -20.41 -13.50 -16.51
C SER A 561 -20.30 -12.90 -15.10
N ASP A 562 -19.57 -11.81 -14.93
CA ASP A 562 -19.45 -11.12 -13.64
C ASP A 562 -20.79 -10.49 -13.22
N MET A 563 -21.48 -9.83 -14.17
CA MET A 563 -22.82 -9.27 -13.95
C MET A 563 -23.84 -10.35 -13.57
N LEU A 564 -23.86 -11.49 -14.29
CA LEU A 564 -24.75 -12.60 -13.97
C LEU A 564 -24.43 -13.19 -12.60
N SER A 565 -23.15 -13.32 -12.23
CA SER A 565 -22.75 -13.82 -10.90
C SER A 565 -23.26 -12.91 -9.78
N ARG A 566 -23.20 -11.58 -9.96
CA ARG A 566 -23.77 -10.61 -9.02
C ARG A 566 -25.29 -10.69 -8.95
N ILE A 567 -25.97 -10.78 -10.10
CA ILE A 567 -27.43 -10.92 -10.13
C ILE A 567 -27.88 -12.23 -9.46
N TYR A 568 -27.21 -13.35 -9.75
CA TYR A 568 -27.50 -14.64 -9.10
C TYR A 568 -27.27 -14.57 -7.58
N GLY A 569 -26.20 -13.92 -7.13
CA GLY A 569 -25.96 -13.68 -5.70
C GLY A 569 -27.07 -12.88 -5.02
N VAL A 570 -27.52 -11.79 -5.65
CA VAL A 570 -28.61 -10.94 -5.11
C VAL A 570 -29.96 -11.66 -5.11
N VAL A 571 -30.28 -12.42 -6.15
CA VAL A 571 -31.55 -13.18 -6.25
C VAL A 571 -31.59 -14.34 -5.25
N LEU A 572 -30.46 -15.01 -5.01
CA LEU A 572 -30.40 -16.08 -4.00
C LEU A 572 -30.57 -15.54 -2.57
N LEU A 573 -30.04 -14.35 -2.26
CA LEU A 573 -30.16 -13.72 -0.94
C LEU A 573 -31.55 -13.12 -0.65
N SER A 574 -32.38 -12.92 -1.67
CA SER A 574 -33.75 -12.37 -1.50
C SER A 574 -34.84 -13.45 -1.47
N HIS A 575 -34.47 -14.72 -1.62
CA HIS A 575 -35.36 -15.88 -1.48
C HIS A 575 -35.09 -16.73 -0.21
N VAL A 576 -34.22 -16.25 0.68
CA VAL A 576 -34.02 -16.74 2.06
C VAL A 576 -34.49 -15.66 3.01
#